data_AF-A0AB36FHI9-F1
#
_entry.id   AF-A0AB36FHI9-F1
#
_cell.length_a   1.000
_cell.length_b   1.000
_cell.length_c   1.000
_cell.angle_alpha   90.00
_cell.angle_beta   90.00
_cell.angle_gamma   90.00
#
_symmetry.space_group_name_H-M   'P 1'
#
loop_
_entity.id
_entity.type
_entity.pdbx_description
1 polymer ?
#
loop_
_entity_poly.entity_id
_entity_poly.type
_entity_poly.pdbx_seq_one_letter_code
_entity_poly.pdbx_strand_id
1 'polypeptide(L)'
;MNTDGNVIDFVVFGILHGLSTKWYLVPVVAAIWFAVYYGIFRFAITRFNLKTPGRDTDTASSVEQAVAGTVGKSGYNTPAILAALGGADNITSLDNCITRLRLSVADMSKVDTNALKANRAIGVVQLNQHNLQVVIGPQVQSVKDELATLMRTVEA
;
A
#
# COMPACT_ATOMS: atom_id res chain seq x y z
N MET A 1 -23.23 2.71 28.60
CA MET A 1 -22.19 1.67 28.65
C MET A 1 -21.35 1.85 27.41
N ASN A 2 -20.29 2.65 27.51
CA ASN A 2 -19.27 2.67 26.46
C ASN A 2 -18.38 1.46 26.75
N THR A 3 -18.37 0.51 25.83
CA THR A 3 -17.61 -0.74 25.94
C THR A 3 -16.77 -0.86 24.69
N ASP A 4 -16.02 0.21 24.41
CA ASP A 4 -15.16 0.31 23.23
C ASP A 4 -13.90 -0.54 23.37
N GLY A 5 -13.70 -1.20 24.53
CA GLY A 5 -12.61 -2.15 24.74
C GLY A 5 -11.23 -1.49 24.71
N ASN A 6 -11.19 -0.18 24.94
CA ASN A 6 -9.97 0.61 24.86
C ASN A 6 -9.07 0.33 26.06
N VAL A 7 -7.77 0.59 25.92
CA VAL A 7 -6.79 0.37 27.00
C VAL A 7 -7.15 1.15 28.29
N ILE A 8 -7.84 2.27 28.13
CA ILE A 8 -8.34 3.12 29.22
C ILE A 8 -9.40 2.37 30.04
N ASP A 9 -10.32 1.66 29.39
CA ASP A 9 -11.36 0.88 30.07
C ASP A 9 -10.75 -0.31 30.83
N PHE A 10 -9.72 -0.94 30.27
CA PHE A 10 -8.99 -2.04 30.90
C PHE A 10 -8.25 -1.61 32.17
N VAL A 11 -7.71 -0.40 32.19
CA VAL A 11 -7.02 0.15 33.36
C VAL A 11 -8.03 0.60 34.42
N VAL A 12 -9.08 1.33 34.03
CA VAL A 12 -10.04 1.96 34.95
C VAL A 12 -11.01 0.94 35.56
N PHE A 13 -11.56 0.01 34.77
CA PHE A 13 -12.52 -1.00 35.24
C PHE A 13 -11.89 -2.37 35.56
N GLY A 14 -10.65 -2.61 35.11
CA GLY A 14 -9.91 -3.85 35.36
C GLY A 14 -8.94 -3.74 36.54
N ILE A 15 -7.91 -2.90 36.43
CA ILE A 15 -6.86 -2.78 37.45
C ILE A 15 -7.38 -2.05 38.70
N LEU A 16 -8.10 -0.95 38.51
CA LEU A 16 -8.52 -0.04 39.59
C LEU A 16 -9.78 -0.50 40.34
N HIS A 17 -10.57 -1.42 39.77
CA HIS A 17 -11.84 -1.88 40.38
C HIS A 17 -11.68 -3.09 41.34
N GLY A 18 -10.43 -3.44 41.69
CA GLY A 18 -10.12 -4.47 42.70
C GLY A 18 -10.19 -5.92 42.23
N LEU A 19 -9.77 -6.84 43.11
CA LEU A 19 -9.49 -8.27 42.82
C LEU A 19 -10.70 -9.12 42.39
N SER A 20 -11.93 -8.60 42.44
CA SER A 20 -13.15 -9.34 42.07
C SER A 20 -13.25 -9.64 40.56
N THR A 21 -12.52 -8.91 39.70
CA THR A 21 -12.63 -9.02 38.24
C THR A 21 -11.68 -10.06 37.62
N LYS A 22 -10.82 -10.73 38.41
CA LYS A 22 -9.81 -11.71 37.93
C LYS A 22 -9.04 -11.24 36.68
N TRP A 23 -8.61 -9.98 36.71
CA TRP A 23 -7.96 -9.29 35.59
C TRP A 23 -6.73 -10.03 35.01
N TYR A 24 -6.04 -10.81 35.85
CA TYR A 24 -4.91 -11.66 35.44
C TYR A 24 -5.28 -12.75 34.42
N LEU A 25 -6.54 -13.15 34.30
CA LEU A 25 -6.96 -14.13 33.28
C LEU A 25 -6.98 -13.53 31.87
N VAL A 26 -7.12 -12.21 31.73
CA VAL A 26 -7.17 -11.54 30.44
C VAL A 26 -5.88 -11.74 29.61
N PRO A 27 -4.67 -11.48 30.14
CA PRO A 27 -3.45 -11.74 29.38
C PRO A 27 -3.22 -13.23 29.11
N VAL A 28 -3.65 -14.14 30.00
CA VAL A 28 -3.53 -15.59 29.78
C VAL A 28 -4.42 -16.05 28.64
N VAL A 29 -5.70 -15.63 28.63
CA VAL A 29 -6.64 -15.93 27.55
C VAL A 29 -6.19 -15.29 26.24
N ALA A 30 -5.66 -14.06 26.28
CA ALA A 30 -5.10 -13.39 25.11
C ALA A 30 -3.88 -14.14 24.54
N ALA A 31 -2.98 -14.64 25.39
CA ALA A 31 -1.83 -15.43 24.96
C ALA A 31 -2.26 -16.76 24.31
N ILE A 32 -3.26 -17.44 24.88
CA ILE A 32 -3.83 -18.66 24.29
C ILE A 32 -4.45 -18.35 22.94
N TRP A 33 -5.29 -17.31 22.85
CA TRP A 33 -5.91 -16.90 21.59
C TRP A 33 -4.88 -16.48 20.53
N PHE A 34 -3.82 -15.77 20.93
CA PHE A 34 -2.72 -15.40 20.04
C PHE A 34 -2.02 -16.64 19.47
N ALA A 35 -1.72 -17.63 20.31
CA ALA A 35 -1.08 -18.87 19.86
C ALA A 35 -1.98 -19.66 18.89
N VAL A 36 -3.29 -19.74 19.18
CA VAL A 36 -4.27 -20.41 18.31
C VAL A 36 -4.40 -19.70 16.96
N TYR A 37 -4.62 -18.38 16.96
CA TYR A 37 -4.71 -17.60 15.72
C TYR A 37 -3.42 -17.68 14.90
N TYR A 38 -2.26 -17.53 15.54
CA TYR A 38 -0.98 -17.63 14.88
C TYR A 38 -0.77 -19.01 14.25
N GLY A 39 -1.12 -20.09 14.97
CA GLY A 39 -1.03 -21.46 14.48
C GLY A 39 -1.93 -21.71 13.28
N ILE A 40 -3.22 -21.34 13.37
CA ILE A 40 -4.19 -21.49 12.28
C ILE A 40 -3.78 -20.66 11.07
N PHE A 41 -3.43 -19.39 11.26
CA PHE A 41 -3.05 -18.48 10.18
C PHE A 41 -1.76 -18.93 9.49
N ARG A 42 -0.76 -19.37 10.27
CA ARG A 42 0.50 -19.91 9.74
C ARG A 42 0.26 -21.22 8.97
N PHE A 43 -0.55 -22.13 9.51
CA PHE A 43 -0.92 -23.37 8.82
C PHE A 43 -1.71 -23.10 7.53
N ALA A 44 -2.63 -22.13 7.56
CA ALA A 44 -3.39 -21.72 6.38
C ALA A 44 -2.47 -21.15 5.28
N ILE A 45 -1.53 -20.26 5.63
CA ILE A 45 -0.56 -19.71 4.67
C ILE A 45 0.31 -20.81 4.07
N THR A 46 0.88 -21.71 4.89
CA THR A 46 1.81 -22.74 4.39
C THR A 46 1.10 -23.83 3.60
N ARG A 47 -0.12 -24.23 3.99
CA ARG A 47 -0.85 -25.34 3.36
C ARG A 47 -1.66 -24.93 2.12
N PHE A 48 -2.18 -23.70 2.11
CA PHE A 48 -3.02 -23.20 1.01
C PHE A 48 -2.30 -22.20 0.09
N ASN A 49 -1.03 -21.87 0.36
CA ASN A 49 -0.23 -20.94 -0.45
C ASN A 49 -1.01 -19.66 -0.79
N LEU A 50 -1.78 -19.18 0.21
CA LEU A 50 -2.58 -17.98 0.10
C LEU A 50 -1.65 -16.84 -0.27
N LYS A 51 -1.91 -16.25 -1.43
CA LYS A 51 -1.07 -15.23 -2.06
C LYS A 51 -1.24 -13.93 -1.28
N THR A 52 -0.61 -13.87 -0.11
CA THR A 52 -0.54 -12.67 0.70
C THR A 52 0.20 -11.60 -0.11
N PRO A 53 -0.36 -10.39 -0.25
CA PRO A 53 0.27 -9.31 -1.00
C PRO A 53 1.73 -9.14 -0.55
N GLY A 54 2.68 -9.35 -1.47
CA GLY A 54 4.13 -9.35 -1.18
C GLY A 54 4.85 -10.69 -1.35
N ARG A 55 4.15 -11.80 -1.66
CA ARG A 55 4.75 -13.13 -1.92
C ARG A 55 4.66 -13.56 -3.41
N ASP A 56 4.64 -12.59 -4.30
CA ASP A 56 4.83 -12.77 -5.75
C ASP A 56 6.33 -12.82 -6.05
N THR A 57 6.88 -14.00 -6.34
CA THR A 57 8.26 -14.18 -6.81
C THR A 57 8.52 -13.51 -8.18
N ASP A 58 7.46 -13.20 -8.93
CA ASP A 58 7.56 -12.39 -10.15
C ASP A 58 7.86 -10.91 -9.86
N THR A 59 7.48 -10.40 -8.68
CA THR A 59 7.80 -9.04 -8.24
C THR A 59 9.24 -8.95 -7.73
N ALA A 60 9.80 -10.03 -7.17
CA ALA A 60 11.21 -10.04 -6.75
C ALA A 60 12.17 -9.95 -7.95
N SER A 61 11.84 -10.66 -9.05
CA SER A 61 12.66 -10.62 -10.28
C SER A 61 12.57 -9.28 -11.02
N SER A 62 11.46 -8.55 -10.89
CA SER A 62 11.29 -7.20 -11.46
C SER A 62 11.88 -6.08 -10.59
N VAL A 63 12.22 -6.36 -9.32
CA VAL A 63 12.95 -5.42 -8.45
C VAL A 63 14.47 -5.47 -8.71
N GLU A 64 15.02 -6.61 -9.13
CA GLU A 64 16.45 -6.75 -9.48
C GLU A 64 16.78 -6.28 -10.90
N GLN A 65 15.88 -6.50 -11.87
CA GLN A 65 16.15 -6.15 -13.28
C GLN A 65 15.95 -4.66 -13.61
N ALA A 66 15.38 -3.87 -12.69
CA ALA A 66 15.18 -2.42 -12.82
C ALA A 66 16.33 -1.56 -12.27
N VAL A 67 17.44 -2.17 -11.82
CA VAL A 67 18.65 -1.43 -11.37
C VAL A 67 19.47 -0.88 -12.57
N ALA A 68 19.11 -1.22 -13.80
CA ALA A 68 19.80 -0.76 -15.01
C ALA A 68 19.22 0.52 -15.65
N GLY A 69 18.13 1.08 -15.11
CA GLY A 69 17.53 2.34 -15.59
C GLY A 69 17.66 3.44 -14.54
N THR A 70 17.93 4.67 -14.96
CA THR A 70 18.10 5.87 -14.11
C THR A 70 16.98 5.99 -13.06
N VAL A 71 17.27 5.53 -11.85
CA VAL A 71 16.38 5.62 -10.69
C VAL A 71 16.38 7.08 -10.23
N GLY A 72 15.21 7.72 -10.23
CA GLY A 72 15.04 9.08 -9.70
C GLY A 72 15.27 9.15 -8.20
N LYS A 73 15.26 10.36 -7.62
CA LYS A 73 15.48 10.59 -6.17
C LYS A 73 14.51 9.81 -5.27
N SER A 74 13.37 9.40 -5.83
CA SER A 74 12.29 8.66 -5.16
C SER A 74 12.48 7.14 -5.16
N GLY A 75 13.49 6.59 -5.83
CA GLY A 75 13.60 5.14 -6.02
C GLY A 75 12.74 4.58 -7.15
N TYR A 76 11.98 5.43 -7.85
CA TYR A 76 11.11 5.07 -8.97
C TYR A 76 11.57 5.76 -10.26
N ASN A 77 11.28 5.13 -11.40
CA ASN A 77 11.51 5.75 -12.71
C ASN A 77 10.31 6.62 -13.08
N THR A 78 10.23 7.79 -12.44
CA THR A 78 9.14 8.76 -12.61
C THR A 78 8.92 9.20 -14.07
N PRO A 79 9.96 9.40 -14.90
CA PRO A 79 9.79 9.65 -16.35
C PRO A 79 9.12 8.49 -17.10
N ALA A 80 9.50 7.24 -16.81
CA ALA A 80 8.88 6.08 -17.43
C ALA A 80 7.43 5.87 -16.96
N ILE A 81 7.13 6.18 -15.70
CA ILE A 81 5.76 6.20 -15.16
C ILE A 81 4.92 7.26 -15.87
N LEU A 82 5.47 8.46 -16.10
CA LEU A 82 4.78 9.53 -16.83
C LEU A 82 4.49 9.12 -18.28
N ALA A 83 5.46 8.51 -18.96
CA ALA A 83 5.26 7.97 -20.30
C ALA A 83 4.20 6.87 -20.34
N ALA A 84 4.21 5.96 -19.36
CA ALA A 84 3.22 4.88 -19.23
C ALA A 84 1.80 5.40 -18.92
N LEU A 85 1.66 6.59 -18.35
CA LEU A 85 0.37 7.24 -18.11
C LEU A 85 -0.17 8.00 -19.34
N GLY A 86 0.58 8.01 -20.45
CA GLY A 86 0.22 8.71 -21.67
C GLY A 86 0.74 10.15 -21.75
N GLY A 87 1.72 10.51 -20.90
CA GLY A 87 2.33 11.84 -20.86
C GLY A 87 1.65 12.81 -19.90
N ALA A 88 2.23 14.01 -19.75
CA ALA A 88 1.70 15.07 -18.91
C ALA A 88 0.31 15.56 -19.39
N ASP A 89 0.12 15.64 -20.71
CA ASP A 89 -1.13 16.09 -21.33
C ASP A 89 -2.33 15.17 -21.05
N ASN A 90 -2.08 13.91 -20.69
CA ASN A 90 -3.14 12.95 -20.41
C ASN A 90 -3.62 13.00 -18.95
N ILE A 91 -2.90 13.67 -18.04
CA ILE A 91 -3.20 13.66 -16.60
C ILE A 91 -3.97 14.94 -16.24
N THR A 92 -5.23 14.78 -15.84
CA THR A 92 -6.11 15.88 -15.44
C THR A 92 -5.94 16.25 -13.97
N SER A 93 -5.72 15.27 -13.09
CA SER A 93 -5.47 15.52 -11.67
C SER A 93 -4.52 14.49 -11.08
N LEU A 94 -3.72 14.94 -10.11
CA LEU A 94 -2.68 14.14 -9.45
C LEU A 94 -2.77 14.30 -7.93
N ASP A 95 -3.26 13.27 -7.26
CA ASP A 95 -3.41 13.19 -5.81
C ASP A 95 -2.72 11.95 -5.25
N ASN A 96 -2.47 11.95 -3.95
CA ASN A 96 -1.91 10.80 -3.26
C ASN A 96 -2.59 10.61 -1.90
N CYS A 97 -2.65 9.35 -1.47
CA CYS A 97 -2.92 8.98 -0.09
C CYS A 97 -1.59 8.62 0.60
N ILE A 98 -1.65 7.75 1.60
CA ILE A 98 -0.47 7.28 2.35
C ILE A 98 0.37 6.31 1.51
N THR A 99 -0.28 5.43 0.73
CA THR A 99 0.41 4.36 -0.03
C THR A 99 -0.01 4.23 -1.50
N ARG A 100 -0.95 5.08 -1.95
CA ARG A 100 -1.56 5.00 -3.29
C ARG A 100 -1.55 6.37 -3.95
N LEU A 101 -1.17 6.40 -5.22
CA LEU A 101 -1.26 7.55 -6.10
C LEU A 101 -2.63 7.50 -6.78
N ARG A 102 -3.44 8.54 -6.61
CA ARG A 102 -4.76 8.69 -7.24
C ARG A 102 -4.59 9.66 -8.39
N LEU A 103 -4.90 9.24 -9.60
CA LEU A 103 -4.75 10.09 -10.77
C LEU A 103 -6.01 10.02 -11.62
N SER A 104 -6.42 11.17 -12.13
CA SER A 104 -7.45 11.27 -13.15
C SER A 104 -6.78 11.49 -14.50
N VAL A 105 -7.14 10.67 -15.47
CA VAL A 105 -6.64 10.74 -16.85
C VAL A 105 -7.76 11.10 -17.80
N ALA A 106 -7.42 11.78 -18.90
CA ALA A 106 -8.35 12.14 -19.96
C ALA A 106 -8.68 10.93 -20.84
N ASP A 107 -7.67 10.12 -21.18
CA ASP A 107 -7.81 8.93 -22.01
C ASP A 107 -7.13 7.71 -21.37
N MET A 108 -7.93 6.74 -20.95
CA MET A 108 -7.44 5.48 -20.37
C MET A 108 -6.75 4.57 -21.40
N SER A 109 -7.02 4.76 -22.70
CA SER A 109 -6.44 3.92 -23.76
C SER A 109 -4.94 4.16 -23.92
N LYS A 110 -4.46 5.33 -23.49
CA LYS A 110 -3.04 5.70 -23.49
C LYS A 110 -2.30 5.21 -22.24
N VAL A 111 -3.02 4.66 -21.26
CA VAL A 111 -2.43 4.18 -20.01
C VAL A 111 -2.00 2.73 -20.17
N ASP A 112 -0.70 2.49 -20.10
CA ASP A 112 -0.13 1.15 -20.11
C ASP A 112 0.04 0.62 -18.67
N THR A 113 -0.91 -0.22 -18.26
CA THR A 113 -0.88 -0.87 -16.95
C THR A 113 0.26 -1.88 -16.77
N ASN A 114 0.78 -2.47 -17.86
CA ASN A 114 1.90 -3.40 -17.79
C ASN A 114 3.20 -2.62 -17.61
N ALA A 115 3.37 -1.51 -18.33
CA ALA A 115 4.51 -0.62 -18.13
C ALA A 115 4.52 -0.02 -16.70
N LEU A 116 3.36 0.30 -16.12
CA LEU A 116 3.28 0.76 -14.72
C LEU A 116 3.76 -0.31 -13.73
N LYS A 117 3.33 -1.56 -13.90
CA LYS A 117 3.80 -2.69 -13.07
C LYS A 117 5.30 -2.96 -13.27
N ALA A 118 5.80 -2.86 -14.51
CA ALA A 118 7.22 -3.00 -14.83
C ALA A 118 8.07 -1.88 -14.19
N ASN A 119 7.50 -0.68 -14.05
CA ASN A 119 8.13 0.46 -13.37
C ASN A 119 7.85 0.49 -11.86
N ARG A 120 7.81 -0.70 -11.23
CA ARG A 120 7.79 -0.89 -9.76
C ARG A 120 6.45 -0.58 -9.08
N ALA A 121 5.35 -0.38 -9.81
CA ALA A 121 4.03 -0.31 -9.19
C ALA A 121 3.61 -1.68 -8.60
N ILE A 122 3.24 -1.69 -7.33
CA ILE A 122 2.77 -2.89 -6.60
C ILE A 122 1.42 -3.35 -7.16
N GLY A 123 0.60 -2.43 -7.65
CA GLY A 123 -0.68 -2.72 -8.26
C GLY A 123 -1.28 -1.50 -8.94
N VAL A 124 -2.13 -1.76 -9.92
CA VAL A 124 -2.86 -0.72 -10.66
C VAL A 124 -4.33 -1.07 -10.63
N VAL A 125 -5.15 -0.15 -10.14
CA VAL A 125 -6.60 -0.31 -10.01
C VAL A 125 -7.28 0.75 -10.85
N GLN A 126 -7.95 0.33 -11.91
CA GLN A 126 -8.80 1.19 -12.73
C GLN A 126 -10.16 1.28 -12.04
N LEU A 127 -10.54 2.49 -11.58
CA LEU A 127 -11.85 2.71 -10.96
C LEU A 127 -12.91 2.99 -12.01
N ASN A 128 -12.60 3.88 -12.95
CA ASN A 128 -13.51 4.34 -14.01
C ASN A 128 -12.70 4.64 -15.27
N GLN A 129 -13.37 4.97 -16.38
CA GLN A 129 -12.72 5.38 -17.64
C GLN A 129 -11.79 6.59 -17.54
N HIS A 130 -11.87 7.36 -16.46
CA HIS A 130 -11.02 8.54 -16.23
C HIS A 130 -10.24 8.46 -14.92
N ASN A 131 -10.47 7.46 -14.06
CA ASN A 131 -9.87 7.43 -12.72
C ASN A 131 -9.04 6.16 -12.52
N LEU A 132 -7.79 6.35 -12.10
CA LEU A 132 -6.81 5.30 -11.87
C LEU A 132 -6.20 5.44 -10.46
N GLN A 133 -5.91 4.32 -9.82
CA GLN A 133 -5.11 4.29 -8.59
C GLN A 133 -3.92 3.36 -8.75
N VAL A 134 -2.72 3.89 -8.53
CA VAL A 134 -1.47 3.13 -8.59
C VAL A 134 -0.94 2.95 -7.17
N VAL A 135 -0.74 1.71 -6.75
CA VAL A 135 -0.19 1.37 -5.44
C VAL A 135 1.33 1.37 -5.54
N ILE A 136 1.97 2.31 -4.86
CA ILE A 136 3.43 2.51 -4.87
C ILE A 136 4.04 2.17 -3.50
N GLY A 137 3.29 2.40 -2.42
CA GLY A 137 3.79 2.25 -1.05
C GLY A 137 4.15 3.59 -0.41
N PRO A 138 4.90 3.60 0.71
CA PRO A 138 5.08 4.79 1.55
C PRO A 138 5.83 5.95 0.89
N GLN A 139 6.50 5.73 -0.24
CA GLN A 139 7.25 6.74 -1.00
C GLN A 139 6.39 7.48 -2.04
N VAL A 140 5.06 7.31 -2.01
CA VAL A 140 4.15 7.89 -3.01
C VAL A 140 4.21 9.42 -3.07
N GLN A 141 4.47 10.09 -1.93
CA GLN A 141 4.59 11.55 -1.89
C GLN A 141 5.77 12.03 -2.75
N SER A 142 6.93 11.41 -2.61
CA SER A 142 8.13 11.76 -3.38
C SER A 142 7.93 11.52 -4.89
N VAL A 143 7.23 10.44 -5.25
CA VAL A 143 6.90 10.15 -6.66
C VAL A 143 5.95 11.21 -7.23
N LYS A 144 4.91 11.62 -6.47
CA LYS A 144 4.01 12.71 -6.88
C LYS A 144 4.78 14.01 -7.13
N ASP A 145 5.64 14.40 -6.20
CA ASP A 145 6.36 15.68 -6.27
C ASP A 145 7.32 15.72 -7.46
N GLU A 146 7.98 14.59 -7.75
CA GLU A 146 8.86 14.43 -8.92
C GLU A 146 8.05 14.44 -10.22
N LEU A 147 6.88 13.77 -10.27
CA LEU A 147 6.00 13.77 -11.44
C LEU A 147 5.46 15.18 -11.71
N ALA A 148 5.04 15.90 -10.67
CA ALA A 148 4.56 17.28 -10.77
C ALA A 148 5.65 18.25 -11.25
N THR A 149 6.91 18.00 -10.84
CA THR A 149 8.06 18.79 -11.32
C THR A 149 8.32 18.51 -12.79
N LEU A 150 8.31 17.24 -13.22
CA LEU A 150 8.49 16.87 -14.63
C LEU A 150 7.39 17.47 -15.53
N MET A 151 6.13 17.42 -15.09
CA MET A 151 5.01 18.03 -15.82
C MET A 151 5.25 19.53 -16.08
N ARG A 152 5.71 20.27 -15.05
CA ARG A 152 5.99 21.71 -15.18
C ARG A 152 7.17 22.02 -16.10
N THR A 153 8.16 21.13 -16.18
CA THR A 153 9.32 21.33 -17.08
C THR A 153 8.98 21.07 -18.54
N VAL A 154 7.99 20.22 -18.83
CA VAL A 154 7.55 19.92 -20.21
C VAL A 154 6.71 21.08 -20.80
N GLU A 155 6.11 21.90 -19.95
CA GLU A 155 5.26 23.04 -20.33
C GLU A 155 6.03 24.35 -20.56
N ALA A 156 7.34 24.38 -20.25
CA ALA A 156 8.23 25.54 -20.35
C ALA A 156 9.19 25.44 -21.55
#